data_AF-A0A0H1R5U0-F1
#
_entry.id   AF-A0A0H1R5U0-F1
#
_cell.length_a   1.000
_cell.length_b   1.000
_cell.length_c   1.000
_cell.angle_alpha   90.00
_cell.angle_beta   90.00
_cell.angle_gamma   90.00
#
_symmetry.space_group_name_H-M   'P 1'
#
loop_
_entity.id
_entity.type
_entity.pdbx_description
1 polymer ?
#
loop_
_entity_poly.entity_id
_entity_poly.type
_entity_poly.pdbx_seq_one_letter_code
_entity_poly.pdbx_strand_id
1 'polypeptide(L)' 'MRTYNLFRRKGEADLFCAVPQDVPVPNFVTADNWEYARPLDIEALSGFDATAAQASAAANGFYLFHSAS' A
#
# COMPACT_ATOMS: atom_id res chain seq x y z
N MET A 1 16.36 -1.22 0.31
CA MET A 1 14.98 -0.70 0.29
C MET A 1 14.06 -1.80 -0.22
N ARG A 2 12.80 -1.82 0.23
CA ARG A 2 11.81 -2.82 -0.19
C ARG A 2 10.79 -2.14 -1.09
N THR A 3 10.45 -2.75 -2.22
CA THR A 3 9.46 -2.22 -3.15
C THR A 3 8.06 -2.68 -2.75
N TYR A 4 7.08 -1.80 -2.87
CA TYR A 4 5.69 -2.08 -2.53
C TYR A 4 4.79 -2.00 -3.76
N ASN A 5 3.89 -2.96 -3.91
CA ASN A 5 2.74 -2.86 -4.80
C ASN A 5 1.68 -1.99 -4.13
N LEU A 6 1.30 -0.88 -4.77
CA LEU A 6 0.27 0.01 -4.27
C LEU A 6 -1.08 -0.31 -4.89
N PHE A 7 -2.07 -0.50 -4.04
CA PHE A 7 -3.46 -0.64 -4.41
C PHE A 7 -4.26 0.54 -3.87
N ARG A 8 -5.10 1.14 -4.70
CA ARG A 8 -6.00 2.24 -4.30
C ARG A 8 -7.39 1.70 -4.06
N ARG A 9 -8.06 2.17 -3.00
CA ARG A 9 -9.45 1.80 -2.71
C ARG A 9 -10.38 2.46 -3.72
N LYS A 10 -11.24 1.66 -4.34
CA LYS A 10 -12.33 2.17 -5.19
C LYS A 10 -13.43 2.76 -4.30
N GLY A 11 -13.92 3.95 -4.66
CA GLY A 11 -15.05 4.60 -3.96
C GLY A 11 -14.69 5.33 -2.66
N GLU A 12 -13.45 5.19 -2.18
CA GLU A 12 -12.92 5.94 -1.03
C GLU A 12 -11.68 6.68 -1.51
N ALA A 13 -11.80 7.99 -1.66
CA ALA A 13 -10.69 8.80 -2.13
C ALA A 13 -9.52 8.68 -1.15
N ASP A 14 -8.32 8.63 -1.71
CA ASP A 14 -7.05 8.73 -1.00
C ASP A 14 -6.71 7.58 -0.05
N LEU A 15 -7.50 6.51 0.04
CA LEU A 15 -7.11 5.30 0.79
C LEU A 15 -6.28 4.33 -0.09
N PHE A 16 -5.11 3.96 0.43
CA PHE A 16 -4.18 3.05 -0.23
C PHE A 16 -3.77 1.88 0.66
N CYS A 17 -3.46 0.76 0.00
CA CYS A 17 -2.84 -0.43 0.58
C CYS A 17 -1.50 -0.66 -0.10
N ALA A 18 -0.41 -0.62 0.67
CA ALA A 18 0.92 -0.98 0.24
C ALA A 18 1.22 -2.43 0.67
N VAL A 19 1.52 -3.28 -0.30
CA VAL A 19 1.90 -4.68 -0.07
C VAL A 19 3.31 -4.89 -0.60
N PRO A 20 4.26 -5.39 0.20
CA PRO A 20 5.58 -5.68 -0.33
C PRO A 20 5.55 -6.66 -1.52
N GLN A 21 6.41 -6.46 -2.51
CA GLN A 21 6.38 -7.29 -3.73
C GLN A 21 6.68 -8.78 -3.50
N ASP A 22 7.39 -9.09 -2.42
CA ASP A 22 7.86 -10.42 -2.04
C ASP A 22 6.89 -11.14 -1.07
N VAL A 23 5.70 -10.59 -0.81
CA VAL A 23 4.67 -11.23 0.02
C VAL A 23 3.35 -11.38 -0.74
N PRO A 24 2.52 -12.38 -0.39
CA PRO A 24 1.21 -12.54 -1.01
C PRO A 24 0.30 -11.33 -0.74
N VAL A 25 -0.51 -10.97 -1.74
CA VAL A 25 -1.53 -9.93 -1.62
C VAL A 25 -2.59 -10.38 -0.60
N PRO A 26 -2.96 -9.55 0.39
CA PRO A 26 -3.99 -9.91 1.36
C PRO A 26 -5.35 -10.17 0.72
N ASN A 27 -6.10 -11.14 1.25
CA ASN A 27 -7.38 -11.59 0.67
C ASN A 27 -8.46 -10.48 0.59
N PHE A 28 -8.37 -9.43 1.40
CA PHE A 28 -9.31 -8.31 1.35
C PHE A 28 -9.04 -7.35 0.17
N VAL A 29 -7.85 -7.43 -0.45
CA VAL A 29 -7.48 -6.64 -1.62
C VAL A 29 -8.02 -7.34 -2.86
N THR A 30 -9.33 -7.23 -3.07
CA THR A 30 -10.03 -7.81 -4.22
C THR A 30 -10.14 -6.83 -5.38
N ALA A 31 -10.20 -7.35 -6.62
CA ALA A 31 -10.35 -6.52 -7.82
C ALA A 31 -11.65 -5.69 -7.85
N ASP A 32 -12.69 -6.11 -7.12
CA ASP A 32 -13.94 -5.36 -7.00
C ASP A 32 -13.77 -4.08 -6.19
N ASN A 33 -12.88 -4.12 -5.20
CA ASN A 33 -12.73 -3.11 -4.18
C ASN A 33 -11.48 -2.25 -4.32
N TRP A 34 -10.46 -2.78 -5.02
CA TRP A 34 -9.15 -2.18 -5.14
C TRP A 34 -8.69 -2.16 -6.59
N GLU A 35 -7.94 -1.13 -6.94
CA GLU A 35 -7.25 -1.02 -8.23
C GLU A 35 -5.74 -0.99 -8.01
N TYR A 36 -5.00 -1.73 -8.83
CA TYR A 36 -3.54 -1.62 -8.83
C TYR A 36 -3.16 -0.24 -9.39
N ALA A 37 -2.50 0.58 -8.57
CA ALA A 37 -2.17 1.95 -8.94
C ALA A 37 -0.80 2.03 -9.62
N ARG A 38 0.26 1.58 -8.93
CA ARG A 38 1.64 1.54 -9.41
C ARG A 38 2.53 0.76 -8.44
N PRO A 39 3.70 0.27 -8.88
CA PRO A 39 4.75 -0.07 -7.93
C PRO A 39 5.26 1.23 -7.31
N LEU A 40 5.36 1.26 -5.99
CA LEU A 40 5.88 2.39 -5.26
C LEU A 40 7.35 2.17 -4.94
N ASP A 41 8.18 3.07 -5.47
CA ASP A 41 9.46 3.35 -4.83
C ASP A 41 9.20 4.40 -3.74
N ILE A 42 9.66 4.10 -2.53
CA ILE A 42 9.31 4.78 -1.27
C ILE A 42 9.57 6.30 -1.33
N GLU A 43 10.49 6.73 -2.19
CA GLU A 43 10.94 8.11 -2.31
C GLU A 43 9.94 9.05 -3.01
N ALA A 44 8.91 8.51 -3.68
CA ALA A 44 8.03 9.28 -4.57
C ALA A 44 6.69 9.76 -3.97
N LEU A 45 6.36 9.41 -2.72
CA LEU A 45 5.08 9.82 -2.08
C LEU A 45 5.29 10.75 -0.89
N SER A 46 4.84 11.99 -1.03
CA SER A 46 4.54 12.86 0.10
C SER A 46 3.45 12.22 0.96
N GLY A 47 3.78 11.84 2.19
CA GLY A 47 2.85 11.21 3.14
C GLY A 47 3.01 9.69 3.30
N PHE A 48 3.91 9.05 2.55
CA PHE A 48 4.26 7.65 2.80
C PHE A 48 5.28 7.54 3.94
N ASP A 49 4.81 7.12 5.12
CA ASP A 49 5.69 6.83 6.24
C ASP A 49 6.34 5.44 6.04
N ALA A 50 7.55 5.44 5.49
CA ALA A 50 8.33 4.23 5.24
C ALA A 50 8.57 3.40 6.50
N THR A 51 8.73 4.04 7.66
CA THR A 51 8.98 3.36 8.93
C THR A 51 7.72 2.65 9.39
N ALA A 52 6.58 3.34 9.35
CA ALA A 52 5.28 2.74 9.64
C ALA A 52 4.94 1.62 8.65
N ALA A 53 5.24 1.81 7.36
CA ALA A 53 5.02 0.80 6.33
C ALA A 53 5.86 -0.45 6.57
N GLN A 54 7.13 -0.30 6.96
CA GLN A 54 7.99 -1.43 7.29
C GLN A 54 7.51 -2.18 8.53
N ALA A 55 7.16 -1.46 9.61
CA ALA A 55 6.66 -2.06 10.83
C ALA A 55 5.32 -2.79 10.62
N SER A 56 4.37 -2.15 9.92
CA SER A 56 3.06 -2.76 9.65
C SER A 56 3.17 -3.94 8.69
N ALA A 57 3.99 -3.84 7.63
CA ALA A 57 4.20 -4.96 6.73
C ALA A 57 4.89 -6.15 7.41
N ALA A 58 5.77 -5.92 8.38
CA ALA A 58 6.38 -7.00 9.16
C ALA A 58 5.36 -7.71 10.08
N ALA A 59 4.39 -6.97 10.63
CA ALA A 59 3.36 -7.53 11.52
C ALA A 59 2.17 -8.14 10.77
N ASN A 60 1.74 -7.50 9.68
CA ASN A 60 0.46 -7.75 9.02
C ASN A 60 0.60 -8.22 7.56
N GLY A 61 1.77 -8.06 6.94
CA GLY A 61 1.99 -8.30 5.52
C GLY A 61 1.57 -7.14 4.60
N PHE A 62 1.04 -6.05 5.13
CA PHE A 62 0.61 -4.87 4.35
C PHE A 62 0.63 -3.60 5.21
N TYR A 63 0.42 -2.44 4.58
CA TYR A 63 0.25 -1.15 5.24
C TYR A 63 -0.90 -0.37 4.59
N LEU A 64 -1.88 0.07 5.40
CA LEU A 64 -2.98 0.93 4.97
C LEU A 64 -2.71 2.38 5.39
N PHE A 65 -2.92 3.32 4.48
CA PHE A 65 -2.73 4.74 4.76
C PHE A 65 -3.58 5.61 3.84
N HIS A 66 -3.85 6.83 4.29
CA HIS A 66 -4.42 7.87 3.44
C HIS A 66 -3.29 8.73 2.86
N SER A 67 -3.31 9.03 1.56
CA SER A 67 -2.38 10.02 1.01
C SER A 67 -2.81 11.42 1.43
N ALA A 68 -1.86 12.25 1.86
CA ALA A 68 -2.12 13.68 1.98
C ALA A 68 -2.35 14.26 0.58
N SER A 69 -3.50 14.94 0.40
CA SER A 69 -3.90 15.63 -0.84
C SER A 69 -2.91 16.72 -1.23
#